data_AF-A0A2I0MUZ7-F1
#
_entry.id   AF-A0A2I0MUZ7-F1
#
_cell.length_a   1.000
_cell.length_b   1.000
_cell.length_c   1.000
_cell.angle_alpha   90.00
_cell.angle_beta   90.00
_cell.angle_gamma   90.00
#
_symmetry.space_group_name_H-M   'P 1'
#
loop_
_entity.id
_entity.type
_entity.pdbx_description
1 polymer ?
#
loop_
_entity_poly.entity_id
_entity_poly.type
_entity_poly.pdbx_seq_one_letter_code
_entity_poly.pdbx_strand_id
1 'polypeptide(L)'
;MKLTSCLERALGDVYLLIGKDCPFLLRDLLASEQLAVIFGQAVMNVLRVFIGSPYGLNLRNVLWHGFASPQEIPVKYCAMLLFLTAGLGQLLQTYLLQTKCILVHRPYVFFVSLEELDIFPDLCHETLSIAEELVKLSSFVLKTMLPFWMAALTAFKQSRYADCVILLLPQLEAGLRLLFTTINNCPNRLLTAEPSALYTTFDEMLAKHLDNEELNQLPAVLEEPAMEFLWDFLNHQEGPRIRDRLSHGEINLKEFPREVANQIVAFAITLVCRFSDEDMFAFKEHMVIKPLMNCASCYRSRFHPISQLKKQVLGCTKSIHLWPELPTVPEEHVQTVKGLEGNAEVNTFIFMISEIISQLQQYMPQNCCSSDDPVSSVLTERLLIELCDTHICTLYSPRPVLEVLVVLRKISTQCHQVSEQVIASAELRYKQWMNKTLRSRQRHNYLRMLNSIKFLSPVLRLILLLITLELVNVHLVCKKNLFDYQQYLKFLKSVLQYTENLVTYTNPEKNKWDETVALTNKALIKIRKISDRKLMLMQLAT
;
A
#
# COMPACT_ATOMS: atom_id res chain seq x y z
N MET A 1 11.56 6.61 23.68
CA MET A 1 11.15 6.48 22.27
C MET A 1 12.32 6.65 21.30
N LYS A 2 12.90 7.85 21.09
CA LYS A 2 14.04 8.00 20.15
C LYS A 2 15.22 7.07 20.46
N LEU A 3 15.69 7.10 21.72
CA LEU A 3 16.81 6.27 22.15
C LEU A 3 16.56 4.77 21.91
N THR A 4 15.37 4.27 22.24
CA THR A 4 15.03 2.85 22.08
C THR A 4 15.02 2.45 20.60
N SER A 5 14.55 3.33 19.72
CA SER A 5 14.47 3.08 18.26
C SER A 5 15.84 3.13 17.60
N CYS A 6 16.66 4.11 17.96
CA CYS A 6 18.05 4.19 17.49
C CYS A 6 18.87 2.98 17.97
N LEU A 7 18.68 2.57 19.23
CA LEU A 7 19.36 1.41 19.80
C LEU A 7 18.92 0.12 19.10
N GLU A 8 17.63 -0.07 18.88
CA GLU A 8 17.10 -1.22 18.14
C GLU A 8 17.69 -1.33 16.73
N ARG A 9 17.74 -0.22 15.98
CA ARG A 9 18.41 -0.19 14.68
C ARG A 9 19.89 -0.56 14.78
N ALA A 10 20.62 0.07 15.71
CA ALA A 10 22.05 -0.14 15.87
C ALA A 10 22.36 -1.61 16.24
N LEU A 11 21.57 -2.22 17.13
CA LEU A 11 21.70 -3.63 17.48
C LEU A 11 21.46 -4.53 16.28
N GLY A 12 20.50 -4.22 15.41
CA GLY A 12 20.28 -4.99 14.19
C GLY A 12 21.42 -4.87 13.17
N ASP A 13 22.07 -3.69 13.07
CA ASP A 13 23.28 -3.54 12.24
C ASP A 13 24.43 -4.40 12.80
N VAL A 14 24.59 -4.42 14.12
CA VAL A 14 25.62 -5.23 14.79
C VAL A 14 25.33 -6.73 14.66
N TYR A 15 24.06 -7.14 14.74
CA TYR A 15 23.65 -8.53 14.57
C TYR A 15 24.13 -9.10 13.23
N LEU A 16 24.07 -8.30 12.16
CA LEU A 16 24.47 -8.69 10.80
C LEU A 16 25.98 -8.85 10.62
N LEU A 17 26.81 -8.55 11.62
CA LEU A 17 28.22 -8.92 11.61
C LEU A 17 28.42 -10.45 11.67
N ILE A 18 27.44 -11.18 12.24
CA ILE A 18 27.49 -12.63 12.43
C ILE A 18 26.29 -13.32 11.77
N GLY A 19 25.09 -12.77 11.96
CA GLY A 19 23.85 -13.31 11.44
C GLY A 19 23.62 -13.02 9.95
N LYS A 20 22.64 -13.71 9.35
CA LYS A 20 22.23 -13.50 7.95
C LYS A 20 21.01 -12.58 7.83
N ASP A 21 19.97 -12.87 8.60
CA ASP A 21 18.70 -12.15 8.59
C ASP A 21 18.41 -11.60 9.98
N CYS A 22 18.34 -10.27 10.10
CA CYS A 22 18.05 -9.61 11.37
C CYS A 22 16.64 -10.01 11.86
N PRO A 23 16.48 -10.47 13.11
CA PRO A 23 15.18 -10.71 13.70
C PRO A 23 14.27 -9.48 13.60
N PHE A 24 12.99 -9.72 13.29
CA PHE A 24 11.99 -8.66 13.16
C PHE A 24 11.58 -8.08 14.53
N LEU A 25 11.44 -8.93 15.55
CA LEU A 25 11.04 -8.51 16.89
C LEU A 25 12.27 -8.14 17.74
N LEU A 26 12.24 -6.97 18.39
CA LEU A 26 13.28 -6.52 19.32
C LEU A 26 13.58 -7.57 20.41
N ARG A 27 12.56 -8.23 20.94
CA ARG A 27 12.72 -9.27 21.95
C ARG A 27 13.62 -10.40 21.46
N ASP A 28 13.44 -10.82 20.21
CA ASP A 28 14.16 -11.94 19.62
C ASP A 28 15.58 -11.50 19.23
N LEU A 29 15.74 -10.25 18.77
CA LEU A 29 17.04 -9.62 18.57
C LEU A 29 17.85 -9.59 19.87
N LEU A 30 17.25 -9.15 20.98
CA LEU A 30 17.91 -9.07 22.29
C LEU A 30 18.19 -10.43 22.92
N ALA A 31 17.46 -11.48 22.50
CA ALA A 31 17.69 -12.86 22.93
C ALA A 31 18.72 -13.60 22.05
N SER A 32 19.24 -12.95 21.01
CA SER A 32 20.11 -13.60 20.03
C SER A 32 21.51 -13.91 20.58
N GLU A 33 22.01 -15.10 20.24
CA GLU A 33 23.37 -15.52 20.57
C GLU A 33 24.41 -14.64 19.86
N GLN A 34 24.09 -14.17 18.65
CA GLN A 34 24.96 -13.32 17.84
C GLN A 34 25.34 -12.04 18.58
N LEU A 35 24.37 -11.35 19.19
CA LEU A 35 24.65 -10.16 19.98
C LEU A 35 25.33 -10.50 21.32
N ALA A 36 25.00 -11.65 21.92
CA ALA A 36 25.66 -12.10 23.14
C ALA A 36 27.16 -12.42 22.93
N VAL A 37 27.56 -12.92 21.75
CA VAL A 37 28.97 -13.12 21.39
C VAL A 37 29.75 -11.80 21.36
N ILE A 38 29.11 -10.71 20.89
CA ILE A 38 29.76 -9.40 20.73
C ILE A 38 29.76 -8.62 22.04
N PHE A 39 28.61 -8.56 22.73
CA PHE A 39 28.41 -7.70 23.90
C PHE A 39 28.49 -8.43 25.24
N GLY A 40 28.47 -9.76 25.23
CA GLY A 40 28.41 -10.59 26.43
C GLY A 40 26.97 -10.79 26.93
N GLN A 41 26.69 -11.99 27.42
CA GLN A 41 25.36 -12.38 27.88
C GLN A 41 24.82 -11.49 29.01
N ALA A 42 25.67 -11.06 29.94
CA ALA A 42 25.27 -10.22 31.06
C ALA A 42 24.72 -8.86 30.59
N VAL A 43 25.37 -8.23 29.61
CA VAL A 43 24.93 -6.94 29.04
C VAL A 43 23.60 -7.11 28.31
N MET A 44 23.47 -8.16 27.51
CA MET A 44 22.23 -8.47 26.80
C MET A 44 21.07 -8.74 27.77
N ASN A 45 21.32 -9.45 28.88
CA ASN A 45 20.31 -9.68 29.92
C ASN A 45 19.82 -8.37 30.55
N VAL A 46 20.72 -7.42 30.83
CA VAL A 46 20.34 -6.09 31.34
C VAL A 46 19.48 -5.34 30.31
N LEU A 47 19.86 -5.33 29.04
CA LEU A 47 19.06 -4.70 27.99
C LEU A 47 17.66 -5.32 27.88
N ARG A 48 17.55 -6.65 27.98
CA ARG A 48 16.26 -7.35 27.96
C ARG A 48 15.34 -6.91 29.09
N VAL A 49 15.87 -6.66 30.29
CA VAL A 49 15.10 -6.13 31.42
C VAL A 49 14.59 -4.72 31.12
N PHE A 50 15.38 -3.86 30.48
CA PHE A 50 14.97 -2.47 30.23
C PHE A 50 13.98 -2.32 29.07
N ILE A 51 14.21 -2.99 27.94
CA ILE A 51 13.48 -2.71 26.68
C ILE A 51 12.92 -3.92 25.94
N GLY A 52 13.16 -5.15 26.43
CA GLY A 52 12.87 -6.37 25.66
C GLY A 52 11.68 -7.19 26.13
N SER A 53 11.64 -7.54 27.42
CA SER A 53 10.69 -8.53 27.96
C SER A 53 9.50 -7.86 28.65
N PRO A 54 8.26 -8.39 28.51
CA PRO A 54 7.12 -7.96 29.32
C PRO A 54 7.30 -8.26 30.81
N TYR A 55 8.18 -9.21 31.17
CA TYR A 55 8.57 -9.48 32.56
C TYR A 55 9.61 -8.48 33.12
N GLY A 56 10.10 -7.54 32.29
CA GLY A 56 10.98 -6.46 32.70
C GLY A 56 10.26 -5.11 32.76
N LEU A 57 11.01 -4.01 32.68
CA LEU A 57 10.44 -2.65 32.58
C LEU A 57 9.72 -2.41 31.26
N ASN A 58 10.12 -3.11 30.20
CA ASN A 58 9.55 -3.02 28.85
C ASN A 58 9.36 -1.58 28.34
N LEU A 59 10.33 -0.70 28.61
CA LEU A 59 10.19 0.75 28.39
C LEU A 59 9.90 1.09 26.92
N ARG A 60 10.37 0.26 25.97
CA ARG A 60 10.07 0.42 24.55
C ARG A 60 8.56 0.36 24.32
N ASN A 61 7.88 -0.71 24.74
CA ASN A 61 6.45 -0.87 24.47
C ASN A 61 5.61 0.09 25.32
N VAL A 62 5.92 0.24 26.62
CA VAL A 62 5.19 1.16 27.51
C VAL A 62 5.14 2.58 26.93
N LEU A 63 6.25 3.07 26.39
CA LEU A 63 6.32 4.40 25.77
C LEU A 63 5.65 4.45 24.39
N TRP A 64 5.95 3.51 23.49
CA TRP A 64 5.45 3.54 22.11
C TRP A 64 3.95 3.22 21.96
N HIS A 65 3.32 2.70 23.02
CA HIS A 65 1.87 2.48 23.10
C HIS A 65 1.15 3.50 24.01
N GLY A 66 1.87 4.48 24.57
CA GLY A 66 1.24 5.57 25.32
C GLY A 66 0.70 5.16 26.69
N PHE A 67 1.34 4.20 27.37
CA PHE A 67 0.96 3.79 28.72
C PHE A 67 1.64 4.61 29.82
N ALA A 68 2.68 5.38 29.49
CA ALA A 68 3.37 6.23 30.45
C ALA A 68 3.10 7.71 30.18
N SER A 69 2.61 8.39 31.22
CA SER A 69 2.42 9.83 31.24
C SER A 69 3.75 10.59 31.43
N PRO A 70 3.78 11.90 31.12
CA PRO A 70 4.92 12.74 31.44
C PRO A 70 5.35 12.57 32.91
N GLN A 71 6.67 12.54 33.15
CA GLN A 71 7.29 12.35 34.46
C GLN A 71 7.06 10.99 35.16
N GLU A 72 6.20 10.11 34.63
CA GLU A 72 5.97 8.78 35.21
C GLU A 72 7.18 7.85 35.06
N ILE A 73 7.93 7.98 33.96
CA ILE A 73 9.20 7.28 33.79
C ILE A 73 10.32 8.08 34.45
N PRO A 74 11.00 7.53 35.48
CA PRO A 74 12.14 8.19 36.10
C PRO A 74 13.23 8.52 35.09
N VAL A 75 13.73 9.76 35.12
CA VAL A 75 14.84 10.22 34.25
C VAL A 75 16.09 9.35 34.35
N LYS A 76 16.28 8.68 35.50
CA LYS A 76 17.37 7.72 35.75
C LYS A 76 17.36 6.55 34.77
N TYR A 77 16.20 6.09 34.31
CA TYR A 77 16.12 5.01 33.32
C TYR A 77 16.58 5.46 31.93
N CYS A 78 16.25 6.70 31.55
CA CYS A 78 16.77 7.28 30.31
C CYS A 78 18.30 7.46 30.38
N ALA A 79 18.80 8.01 31.49
CA ALA A 79 20.24 8.15 31.73
C ALA A 79 20.95 6.79 31.70
N MET A 80 20.41 5.77 32.37
CA MET A 80 20.95 4.41 32.37
C MET A 80 21.00 3.82 30.96
N LEU A 81 19.94 3.97 30.16
CA LEU A 81 19.94 3.51 28.77
C LEU A 81 20.97 4.25 27.90
N LEU A 82 21.20 5.54 28.13
CA LEU A 82 22.26 6.30 27.44
C LEU A 82 23.64 5.76 27.80
N PHE A 83 23.90 5.51 29.10
CA PHE A 83 25.17 4.92 29.54
C PHE A 83 25.38 3.51 29.00
N LEU A 84 24.35 2.67 29.02
CA LEU A 84 24.38 1.33 28.42
C LEU A 84 24.69 1.41 26.92
N THR A 85 24.05 2.33 26.20
CA THR A 85 24.28 2.53 24.75
C THR A 85 25.72 2.94 24.48
N ALA A 86 26.29 3.86 25.26
CA ALA A 86 27.69 4.25 25.13
C ALA A 86 28.65 3.08 25.43
N GLY A 87 28.35 2.30 26.47
CA GLY A 87 29.13 1.10 26.81
C GLY A 87 29.10 0.03 25.72
N LEU A 88 27.93 -0.22 25.10
CA LEU A 88 27.82 -1.08 23.92
C LEU A 88 28.71 -0.59 22.78
N GLY A 89 28.77 0.72 22.53
CA GLY A 89 29.66 1.29 21.52
C GLY A 89 31.13 0.96 21.76
N GLN A 90 31.60 0.99 23.01
CA GLN A 90 32.97 0.64 23.37
C GLN A 90 33.26 -0.85 23.17
N LEU A 91 32.32 -1.72 23.56
CA LEU A 91 32.42 -3.16 23.34
C LEU A 91 32.46 -3.49 21.84
N LEU A 92 31.59 -2.86 21.06
CA LEU A 92 31.58 -3.00 19.60
C LEU A 92 32.91 -2.57 18.99
N GLN A 93 33.42 -1.41 19.38
CA GLN A 93 34.71 -0.91 18.87
C GLN A 93 35.84 -1.91 19.15
N THR A 94 35.87 -2.47 20.35
CA THR A 94 36.85 -3.49 20.73
C THR A 94 36.71 -4.75 19.86
N TYR A 95 35.49 -5.23 19.67
CA TYR A 95 35.21 -6.40 18.84
C TYR A 95 35.62 -6.19 17.37
N LEU A 96 35.29 -5.03 16.79
CA LEU A 96 35.65 -4.69 15.40
C LEU A 96 37.17 -4.61 15.21
N LEU A 97 37.90 -4.06 16.19
CA LEU A 97 39.37 -4.02 16.17
C LEU A 97 39.99 -5.43 16.22
N GLN A 98 39.45 -6.30 17.06
CA GLN A 98 39.95 -7.68 17.21
C GLN A 98 39.65 -8.55 15.99
N THR A 99 38.45 -8.43 15.43
CA THR A 99 37.98 -9.28 14.32
C THR A 99 38.30 -8.71 12.94
N LYS A 100 38.69 -7.42 12.87
CA LYS A 100 38.88 -6.67 11.62
C LYS A 100 37.64 -6.63 10.73
N CYS A 101 36.45 -6.81 11.32
CA CYS A 101 35.18 -6.66 10.62
C CYS A 101 34.85 -5.18 10.37
N ILE A 102 34.07 -4.92 9.32
CA ILE A 102 33.53 -3.60 9.02
C ILE A 102 32.04 -3.62 9.35
N LEU A 103 31.60 -2.66 10.16
CA LEU A 103 30.18 -2.45 10.42
C LEU A 103 29.53 -1.78 9.21
N VAL A 104 28.57 -2.46 8.60
CA VAL A 104 27.76 -1.93 7.51
C VAL A 104 26.39 -1.57 8.05
N HIS A 105 25.99 -0.32 7.89
CA HIS A 105 24.67 0.14 8.29
C HIS A 105 23.63 -0.25 7.25
N ARG A 106 22.49 -0.78 7.70
CA ARG A 106 21.35 -0.99 6.82
C ARG A 106 20.91 0.36 6.22
N PRO A 107 20.38 0.41 4.99
CA PRO A 107 19.85 1.65 4.42
C PRO A 107 18.63 2.13 5.21
N TYR A 108 18.39 3.44 5.22
CA TYR A 108 17.13 3.99 5.73
C TYR A 108 16.00 3.72 4.75
N VAL A 109 14.79 3.55 5.28
CA VAL A 109 13.57 3.45 4.49
C VAL A 109 13.11 4.87 4.17
N PHE A 110 12.80 5.09 2.89
CA PHE A 110 12.19 6.32 2.41
C PHE A 110 10.71 6.08 2.13
N PHE A 111 9.89 7.10 2.38
CA PHE A 111 8.49 7.08 1.97
C PHE A 111 8.42 7.27 0.46
N VAL A 112 7.93 6.26 -0.24
CA VAL A 112 7.69 6.30 -1.68
C VAL A 112 6.30 6.93 -1.92
N SER A 113 6.13 7.60 -3.06
CA SER A 113 4.85 8.19 -3.47
C SER A 113 4.27 9.17 -2.44
N LEU A 114 5.05 10.19 -2.01
CA LEU A 114 4.55 11.23 -1.10
C LEU A 114 3.30 11.96 -1.64
N GLU A 115 3.16 12.04 -2.97
CA GLU A 115 1.96 12.55 -3.64
C GLU A 115 0.69 11.76 -3.27
N GLU A 116 0.82 10.44 -3.05
CA GLU A 116 -0.28 9.60 -2.60
C GLU A 116 -0.65 9.86 -1.13
N LEU A 117 0.14 10.64 -0.39
CA LEU A 117 -0.15 11.04 0.99
C LEU A 117 -0.78 12.44 1.07
N ASP A 118 -0.96 13.15 -0.04
CA ASP A 118 -1.60 14.47 -0.02
C ASP A 118 -3.13 14.33 0.13
N ILE A 119 -3.61 14.36 1.38
CA ILE A 119 -5.00 14.07 1.77
C ILE A 119 -5.63 15.30 2.43
N PHE A 120 -4.94 15.84 3.42
CA PHE A 120 -5.29 17.04 4.16
C PHE A 120 -4.53 18.25 3.64
N PRO A 121 -5.15 19.44 3.65
CA PRO A 121 -4.46 20.68 3.32
C PRO A 121 -3.30 20.93 4.28
N ASP A 122 -2.37 21.77 3.83
CA ASP A 122 -1.25 22.20 4.64
C ASP A 122 -1.70 22.97 5.89
N LEU A 123 -1.18 22.55 7.04
CA LEU A 123 -1.49 23.16 8.33
C LEU A 123 -0.78 24.51 8.47
N CYS A 124 -1.57 25.59 8.61
CA CYS A 124 -1.06 26.93 8.86
C CYS A 124 -0.91 27.20 10.36
N HIS A 125 -0.28 28.33 10.70
CA HIS A 125 -0.08 28.72 12.09
C HIS A 125 -1.41 28.88 12.85
N GLU A 126 -2.45 29.40 12.19
CA GLU A 126 -3.79 29.55 12.76
C GLU A 126 -4.40 28.19 13.13
N THR A 127 -4.34 27.21 12.24
CA THR A 127 -4.81 25.84 12.51
C THR A 127 -4.12 25.24 13.73
N LEU A 128 -2.80 25.43 13.85
CA LEU A 128 -2.04 24.90 14.97
C LEU A 128 -2.36 25.60 16.29
N SER A 129 -2.60 26.92 16.28
CA SER A 129 -3.06 27.66 17.46
C SER A 129 -4.44 27.20 17.93
N ILE A 130 -5.36 26.96 16.99
CA ILE A 130 -6.69 26.42 17.33
C ILE A 130 -6.58 25.00 17.86
N ALA A 131 -5.70 24.17 17.27
CA ALA A 131 -5.43 22.82 17.75
C ALA A 131 -4.92 22.82 19.20
N GLU A 132 -4.07 23.78 19.58
CA GLU A 132 -3.56 23.93 20.96
C GLU A 132 -4.68 24.24 21.96
N GLU A 133 -5.70 25.01 21.59
CA GLU A 133 -6.88 25.23 22.44
C GLU A 133 -7.78 23.99 22.47
N LEU A 134 -8.00 23.38 21.31
CA LEU A 134 -8.84 22.20 21.19
C LEU A 134 -8.33 21.03 22.04
N VAL A 135 -7.02 20.74 22.05
CA VAL A 135 -6.46 19.64 22.85
C VAL A 135 -6.58 19.86 24.35
N LYS A 136 -6.67 21.12 24.82
CA LYS A 136 -6.87 21.41 26.25
C LYS A 136 -8.30 21.15 26.71
N LEU A 137 -9.25 21.33 25.80
CA LEU A 137 -10.68 21.26 26.10
C LEU A 137 -11.31 19.89 25.79
N SER A 138 -10.71 19.13 24.88
CA SER A 138 -11.26 17.87 24.39
C SER A 138 -11.29 16.75 25.43
N SER A 139 -12.41 16.04 25.49
CA SER A 139 -12.56 14.78 26.25
C SER A 139 -11.81 13.59 25.64
N PHE A 140 -11.41 13.67 24.36
CA PHE A 140 -10.54 12.68 23.70
C PHE A 140 -9.11 12.70 24.26
N VAL A 141 -8.67 13.84 24.82
CA VAL A 141 -7.32 14.03 25.35
C VAL A 141 -7.29 13.73 26.85
N LEU A 142 -6.53 12.71 27.24
CA LEU A 142 -6.26 12.45 28.66
C LEU A 142 -5.50 13.63 29.27
N LYS A 143 -6.01 14.21 30.35
CA LYS A 143 -5.40 15.38 31.03
C LYS A 143 -3.95 15.16 31.42
N THR A 144 -3.60 13.94 31.84
CA THR A 144 -2.22 13.55 32.19
C THR A 144 -1.30 13.55 30.97
N MET A 145 -1.83 13.35 29.77
CA MET A 145 -1.09 13.27 28.52
C MET A 145 -0.99 14.60 27.76
N LEU A 146 -1.72 15.64 28.20
CA LEU A 146 -1.73 16.97 27.58
C LEU A 146 -0.32 17.55 27.30
N PRO A 147 0.70 17.39 28.17
CA PRO A 147 2.04 17.90 27.86
C PRO A 147 2.66 17.28 26.60
N PHE A 148 2.36 16.02 26.27
CA PHE A 148 2.86 15.40 25.04
C PHE A 148 2.15 15.93 23.79
N TRP A 149 0.84 16.20 23.86
CA TRP A 149 0.11 16.86 22.78
C TRP A 149 0.69 18.24 22.46
N MET A 150 0.88 19.08 23.48
CA MET A 150 1.45 20.42 23.32
C MET A 150 2.89 20.36 22.77
N ALA A 151 3.70 19.41 23.26
CA ALA A 151 5.05 19.20 22.76
C ALA A 151 5.07 18.72 21.30
N ALA A 152 4.10 17.90 20.87
CA ALA A 152 3.98 17.46 19.49
C ALA A 152 3.64 18.63 18.55
N LEU A 153 2.66 19.47 18.90
CA LEU A 153 2.29 20.66 18.13
C LEU A 153 3.45 21.67 18.06
N THR A 154 4.14 21.88 19.18
CA THR A 154 5.35 22.73 19.24
C THR A 154 6.46 22.17 18.35
N ALA A 155 6.68 20.86 18.36
CA ALA A 155 7.67 20.23 17.50
C ALA A 155 7.35 20.43 16.01
N PHE A 156 6.07 20.36 15.63
CA PHE A 156 5.63 20.65 14.26
C PHE A 156 5.93 22.10 13.87
N LYS A 157 5.58 23.07 14.73
CA LYS A 157 5.89 24.51 14.53
C LYS A 157 7.38 24.78 14.37
N GLN A 158 8.23 23.97 15.00
CA GLN A 158 9.70 24.07 14.95
C GLN A 158 10.33 23.22 13.83
N SER A 159 9.54 22.70 12.88
CA SER A 159 10.00 21.81 11.81
C SER A 159 10.68 20.53 12.29
N ARG A 160 10.44 20.11 13.54
CA ARG A 160 10.89 18.83 14.10
C ARG A 160 9.83 17.77 13.85
N TYR A 161 9.61 17.44 12.58
CA TYR A 161 8.49 16.59 12.12
C TYR A 161 8.53 15.17 12.69
N ALA A 162 9.71 14.54 12.76
CA ALA A 162 9.84 13.24 13.42
C ALA A 162 9.45 13.30 14.90
N ASP A 163 9.94 14.31 15.63
CA ASP A 163 9.63 14.46 17.06
C ASP A 163 8.12 14.68 17.28
N CYS A 164 7.48 15.44 16.39
CA CYS A 164 6.03 15.63 16.39
C CYS A 164 5.30 14.28 16.30
N VAL A 165 5.57 13.49 15.26
CA VAL A 165 4.86 12.21 15.01
C VAL A 165 5.18 11.18 16.09
N ILE A 166 6.42 11.10 16.57
CA ILE A 166 6.82 10.21 17.67
C ILE A 166 6.04 10.51 18.95
N LEU A 167 5.81 11.79 19.26
CA LEU A 167 5.04 12.18 20.44
C LEU A 167 3.54 11.95 20.23
N LEU A 168 3.03 12.22 19.03
CA LEU A 168 1.61 12.24 18.69
C LEU A 168 1.00 10.84 18.51
N LEU A 169 1.71 9.89 17.89
CA LEU A 169 1.20 8.54 17.63
C LEU A 169 0.74 7.82 18.91
N PRO A 170 1.53 7.78 20.01
CA PRO A 170 1.07 7.22 21.28
C PRO A 170 -0.16 7.93 21.85
N GLN A 171 -0.32 9.24 21.58
CA GLN A 171 -1.48 9.99 22.07
C GLN A 171 -2.76 9.67 21.30
N LEU A 172 -2.64 9.47 19.99
CA LEU A 172 -3.74 8.95 19.18
C LEU A 172 -4.17 7.57 19.67
N GLU A 173 -3.21 6.70 19.97
CA GLU A 173 -3.48 5.38 20.55
C GLU A 173 -4.20 5.50 21.89
N ALA A 174 -3.74 6.39 22.78
CA ALA A 174 -4.36 6.62 24.08
C ALA A 174 -5.79 7.18 23.99
N GLY A 175 -6.04 8.16 23.11
CA GLY A 175 -7.37 8.73 22.91
C GLY A 175 -8.35 7.73 22.29
N LEU A 176 -7.90 6.93 21.31
CA LEU A 176 -8.71 5.85 20.76
C LEU A 176 -8.96 4.74 21.78
N ARG A 177 -8.02 4.49 22.69
CA ARG A 177 -8.20 3.54 23.80
C ARG A 177 -9.26 4.02 24.79
N LEU A 178 -9.31 5.31 25.06
CA LEU A 178 -10.39 5.88 25.85
C LEU A 178 -11.76 5.63 25.19
N LEU A 179 -11.88 5.89 23.89
CA LEU A 179 -13.11 5.60 23.15
C LEU A 179 -13.45 4.11 23.16
N PHE A 180 -12.49 3.26 22.79
CA PHE A 180 -12.62 1.80 22.75
C PHE A 180 -13.15 1.23 24.07
N THR A 181 -12.54 1.63 25.19
CA THR A 181 -12.91 1.13 26.52
C THR A 181 -14.27 1.62 26.98
N THR A 182 -14.65 2.84 26.58
CA THR A 182 -15.96 3.41 26.89
C THR A 182 -17.07 2.69 26.12
N ILE A 183 -16.93 2.55 24.79
CA ILE A 183 -17.99 2.01 23.93
C ILE A 183 -18.13 0.48 24.01
N ASN A 184 -17.04 -0.24 24.28
CA ASN A 184 -17.07 -1.69 24.49
C ASN A 184 -17.25 -2.06 25.97
N ASN A 185 -17.53 -1.09 26.86
CA ASN A 185 -17.76 -1.29 28.30
C ASN A 185 -16.64 -2.08 29.02
N CYS A 186 -15.38 -1.80 28.68
CA CYS A 186 -14.21 -2.49 29.24
C CYS A 186 -13.20 -1.50 29.88
N PRO A 187 -13.58 -0.75 30.93
CA PRO A 187 -12.75 0.32 31.51
C PRO A 187 -11.41 -0.16 32.07
N ASN A 188 -11.34 -1.41 32.52
CA ASN A 188 -10.12 -2.04 33.03
C ASN A 188 -9.00 -2.11 31.98
N ARG A 189 -9.30 -1.89 30.71
CA ARG A 189 -8.37 -2.03 29.58
C ARG A 189 -7.69 -0.72 29.15
N LEU A 190 -7.95 0.38 29.87
CA LEU A 190 -7.51 1.74 29.49
C LEU A 190 -6.04 2.01 29.79
N LEU A 191 -5.54 1.60 30.96
CA LEU A 191 -4.15 1.83 31.39
C LEU A 191 -3.50 0.56 31.94
N THR A 192 -3.99 -0.62 31.56
CA THR A 192 -3.42 -1.89 32.00
C THR A 192 -2.28 -2.32 31.08
N ALA A 193 -1.08 -2.31 31.64
CA ALA A 193 0.10 -2.92 31.06
C ALA A 193 0.50 -4.13 31.90
N GLU A 194 -0.26 -5.22 31.81
CA GLU A 194 0.01 -6.44 32.59
C GLU A 194 1.01 -7.35 31.87
N PRO A 195 1.92 -8.03 32.59
CA PRO A 195 2.85 -8.98 31.97
C PRO A 195 2.15 -10.24 31.42
N SER A 196 0.93 -10.54 31.90
CA SER A 196 0.11 -11.70 31.55
C SER A 196 -0.97 -11.43 30.50
N ALA A 197 -1.19 -10.18 30.10
CA ALA A 197 -2.21 -9.79 29.13
C ALA A 197 -1.58 -9.02 27.97
N LEU A 198 -2.22 -9.10 26.79
CA LEU A 198 -1.82 -8.25 25.67
C LEU A 198 -2.18 -6.79 25.98
N TYR A 199 -1.32 -5.89 25.54
CA TYR A 199 -1.61 -4.46 25.62
C TYR A 199 -2.78 -4.12 24.70
N THR A 200 -3.69 -3.23 25.14
CA THR A 200 -4.71 -2.66 24.25
C THR A 200 -4.05 -1.70 23.26
N THR A 201 -3.60 -2.21 22.11
CA THR A 201 -2.90 -1.45 21.07
C THR A 201 -3.82 -1.05 19.92
N PHE A 202 -3.32 -0.30 18.94
CA PHE A 202 -4.03 -0.05 17.68
C PHE A 202 -4.57 -1.34 17.04
N ASP A 203 -3.78 -2.42 17.04
CA ASP A 203 -4.15 -3.67 16.37
C ASP A 203 -5.41 -4.27 16.98
N GLU A 204 -5.51 -4.22 18.31
CA GLU A 204 -6.65 -4.75 19.03
C GLU A 204 -7.85 -3.81 18.94
N MET A 205 -7.64 -2.50 19.12
CA MET A 205 -8.72 -1.50 19.06
C MET A 205 -9.37 -1.43 17.68
N LEU A 206 -8.62 -1.69 16.62
CA LEU A 206 -9.08 -1.62 15.23
C LEU A 206 -9.45 -3.00 14.65
N ALA A 207 -9.48 -4.05 15.48
CA ALA A 207 -9.94 -5.37 15.08
C ALA A 207 -11.47 -5.41 14.91
N LYS A 208 -11.97 -6.33 14.08
CA LYS A 208 -13.42 -6.50 13.84
C LYS A 208 -14.16 -7.06 15.06
N HIS A 209 -13.52 -7.97 15.76
CA HIS A 209 -14.07 -8.64 16.94
C HIS A 209 -13.08 -8.51 18.09
N LEU A 210 -13.61 -8.53 19.30
CA LEU A 210 -12.87 -8.59 20.55
C LEU A 210 -12.39 -10.04 20.80
N ASP A 211 -11.55 -10.24 21.81
CA ASP A 211 -11.01 -11.57 22.18
C ASP A 211 -12.10 -12.59 22.55
N ASN A 212 -13.25 -12.11 23.02
CA ASN A 212 -14.43 -12.93 23.35
C ASN A 212 -15.36 -13.16 22.14
N GLU A 213 -14.89 -12.87 20.92
CA GLU A 213 -15.63 -12.94 19.65
C GLU A 213 -16.79 -11.94 19.50
N GLU A 214 -17.05 -11.10 20.50
CA GLU A 214 -18.05 -10.04 20.38
C GLU A 214 -17.61 -8.99 19.36
N LEU A 215 -18.59 -8.34 18.71
CA LEU A 215 -18.32 -7.31 17.72
C LEU A 215 -17.74 -6.06 18.39
N ASN A 216 -16.56 -5.64 17.94
CA ASN A 216 -15.96 -4.40 18.39
C ASN A 216 -16.76 -3.21 17.86
N GLN A 217 -17.19 -2.32 18.76
CA GLN A 217 -18.01 -1.16 18.41
C GLN A 217 -17.19 0.04 17.91
N LEU A 218 -15.86 0.07 18.15
CA LEU A 218 -15.00 1.20 17.74
C LEU A 218 -15.02 1.46 16.23
N PRO A 219 -14.89 0.45 15.36
CA PRO A 219 -14.90 0.66 13.92
C PRO A 219 -16.21 1.30 13.41
N ALA A 220 -17.34 0.99 14.04
CA ALA A 220 -18.63 1.60 13.69
C ALA A 220 -18.68 3.08 14.09
N VAL A 221 -18.13 3.43 15.26
CA VAL A 221 -18.07 4.82 15.77
C VAL A 221 -17.07 5.69 14.98
N LEU A 222 -15.95 5.11 14.57
CA LEU A 222 -14.94 5.77 13.73
C LEU A 222 -15.42 5.97 12.28
N GLU A 223 -16.32 5.11 11.81
CA GLU A 223 -16.74 4.99 10.41
C GLU A 223 -15.62 4.55 9.46
N GLU A 224 -16.02 4.14 8.25
CA GLU A 224 -15.12 3.62 7.22
C GLU A 224 -13.96 4.58 6.88
N PRO A 225 -14.16 5.89 6.66
CA PRO A 225 -13.08 6.80 6.28
C PRO A 225 -11.94 6.90 7.31
N ALA A 226 -12.27 7.02 8.60
CA ALA A 226 -11.24 7.13 9.65
C ALA A 226 -10.54 5.79 9.87
N MET A 227 -11.27 4.67 9.77
CA MET A 227 -10.70 3.33 9.82
C MET A 227 -9.72 3.08 8.67
N GLU A 228 -10.09 3.45 7.44
CA GLU A 228 -9.23 3.32 6.27
C GLU A 228 -7.97 4.18 6.38
N PHE A 229 -8.07 5.41 6.91
CA PHE A 229 -6.91 6.26 7.15
C PHE A 229 -5.93 5.62 8.14
N LEU A 230 -6.45 5.14 9.28
CA LEU A 230 -5.63 4.46 10.29
C LEU A 230 -4.95 3.22 9.71
N TRP A 231 -5.67 2.39 8.96
CA TRP A 231 -5.12 1.19 8.33
C TRP A 231 -4.07 1.49 7.27
N ASP A 232 -4.28 2.50 6.43
CA ASP A 232 -3.29 2.95 5.45
C ASP A 232 -1.99 3.38 6.12
N PHE A 233 -2.08 4.26 7.12
CA PHE A 233 -0.89 4.84 7.73
C PHE A 233 -0.17 3.87 8.67
N LEU A 234 -0.89 2.96 9.33
CA LEU A 234 -0.33 2.12 10.38
C LEU A 234 -0.09 0.66 9.95
N ASN A 235 -0.92 0.08 9.08
CA ASN A 235 -0.98 -1.39 8.93
C ASN A 235 -0.69 -1.90 7.51
N HIS A 236 -1.29 -1.30 6.47
CA HIS A 236 -1.19 -1.83 5.11
C HIS A 236 0.27 -2.01 4.67
N GLN A 237 0.58 -3.17 4.09
CA GLN A 237 1.95 -3.57 3.77
C GLN A 237 2.65 -2.60 2.79
N GLU A 238 1.89 -2.12 1.81
CA GLU A 238 2.31 -1.11 0.83
C GLU A 238 2.09 0.32 1.33
N GLY A 239 1.46 0.50 2.50
CA GLY A 239 1.31 1.77 3.18
C GLY A 239 2.59 2.20 3.91
N PRO A 240 2.63 3.45 4.39
CA PRO A 240 3.82 4.01 5.02
C PRO A 240 4.21 3.32 6.34
N ARG A 241 3.28 2.66 7.04
CA ARG A 241 3.50 1.94 8.32
C ARG A 241 4.30 2.78 9.32
N ILE A 242 3.92 4.05 9.46
CA ILE A 242 4.73 5.10 10.09
C ILE A 242 5.18 4.74 11.50
N ARG A 243 4.31 4.07 12.26
CA ARG A 243 4.56 3.68 13.65
C ARG A 243 5.66 2.62 13.72
N ASP A 244 5.54 1.57 12.93
CA ASP A 244 6.52 0.49 12.87
C ASP A 244 7.87 1.06 12.45
N ARG A 245 7.91 1.78 11.32
CA ARG A 245 9.15 2.34 10.77
C ARG A 245 9.86 3.28 11.75
N LEU A 246 9.12 4.15 12.44
CA LEU A 246 9.69 5.04 13.45
C LEU A 246 10.16 4.28 14.70
N SER A 247 9.37 3.32 15.19
CA SER A 247 9.67 2.59 16.42
C SER A 247 10.86 1.63 16.28
N HIS A 248 11.11 1.11 15.08
CA HIS A 248 12.28 0.30 14.72
C HIS A 248 13.49 1.14 14.28
N GLY A 249 13.35 2.47 14.25
CA GLY A 249 14.41 3.40 13.84
C GLY A 249 14.72 3.35 12.34
N GLU A 250 13.85 2.80 11.52
CA GLU A 250 14.10 2.55 10.09
C GLU A 250 14.13 3.80 9.22
N ILE A 251 13.71 4.94 9.75
CA ILE A 251 13.67 6.23 9.07
C ILE A 251 14.71 7.18 9.67
N ASN A 252 15.34 7.97 8.81
CA ASN A 252 16.19 9.07 9.25
C ASN A 252 15.34 10.17 9.90
N LEU A 253 15.46 10.33 11.21
CA LEU A 253 14.66 11.31 11.97
C LEU A 253 14.91 12.77 11.55
N LYS A 254 16.09 13.07 10.98
CA LYS A 254 16.45 14.43 10.53
C LYS A 254 15.80 14.78 9.19
N GLU A 255 15.51 13.78 8.37
CA GLU A 255 14.96 13.92 7.01
C GLU A 255 13.51 13.45 6.96
N PHE A 256 12.82 13.40 8.10
CA PHE A 256 11.44 12.94 8.14
C PHE A 256 10.53 13.93 7.38
N PRO A 257 9.73 13.46 6.40
CA PRO A 257 8.98 14.36 5.53
C PRO A 257 7.92 15.17 6.27
N ARG A 258 7.82 16.46 5.92
CA ARG A 258 6.79 17.36 6.45
C ARG A 258 5.40 16.85 6.09
N GLU A 259 5.25 16.34 4.87
CA GLU A 259 4.01 15.86 4.28
C GLU A 259 3.39 14.78 5.16
N VAL A 260 4.19 13.78 5.57
CA VAL A 260 3.73 12.70 6.46
C VAL A 260 3.29 13.25 7.82
N ALA A 261 4.06 14.16 8.41
CA ALA A 261 3.69 14.77 9.68
C ALA A 261 2.42 15.62 9.57
N ASN A 262 2.25 16.35 8.45
CA ASN A 262 1.07 17.17 8.17
C ASN A 262 -0.20 16.31 8.20
N GLN A 263 -0.19 15.17 7.51
CA GLN A 263 -1.34 14.27 7.47
C GLN A 263 -1.71 13.72 8.85
N ILE A 264 -0.72 13.34 9.66
CA ILE A 264 -0.97 12.78 11.00
C ILE A 264 -1.46 13.84 11.98
N VAL A 265 -0.89 15.05 11.95
CA VAL A 265 -1.38 16.16 12.79
C VAL A 265 -2.78 16.57 12.36
N ALA A 266 -3.05 16.66 11.06
CA ALA A 266 -4.37 17.02 10.54
C ALA A 266 -5.43 16.00 10.97
N PHE A 267 -5.15 14.70 10.77
CA PHE A 267 -6.05 13.63 11.20
C PHE A 267 -6.24 13.61 12.73
N ALA A 268 -5.19 13.88 13.49
CA ALA A 268 -5.29 13.99 14.95
C ALA A 268 -6.23 15.12 15.38
N ILE A 269 -6.11 16.29 14.76
CA ILE A 269 -7.01 17.43 15.00
C ILE A 269 -8.45 17.04 14.66
N THR A 270 -8.68 16.34 13.54
CA THR A 270 -10.00 15.82 13.17
C THR A 270 -10.57 14.91 14.25
N LEU A 271 -9.81 13.92 14.75
CA LEU A 271 -10.28 12.99 15.78
C LEU A 271 -10.59 13.72 17.09
N VAL A 272 -9.69 14.61 17.54
CA VAL A 272 -9.91 15.43 18.74
C VAL A 272 -11.19 16.25 18.56
N CYS A 273 -11.40 16.90 17.42
CA CYS A 273 -12.58 17.72 17.17
C CYS A 273 -13.86 16.88 17.10
N ARG A 274 -13.82 15.74 16.40
CA ARG A 274 -14.96 14.83 16.20
C ARG A 274 -15.46 14.24 17.51
N PHE A 275 -14.54 13.76 18.35
CA PHE A 275 -14.85 13.05 19.60
C PHE A 275 -14.75 13.93 20.85
N SER A 276 -14.87 15.24 20.67
CA SER A 276 -15.13 16.17 21.78
C SER A 276 -16.63 16.39 21.99
N ASP A 277 -16.96 16.88 23.18
CA ASP A 277 -18.32 17.18 23.62
C ASP A 277 -19.07 18.16 22.68
N GLU A 278 -20.40 18.13 22.71
CA GLU A 278 -21.28 18.87 21.78
C GLU A 278 -21.07 20.39 21.80
N ASP A 279 -20.62 20.94 22.94
CA ASP A 279 -20.33 22.37 23.14
C ASP A 279 -19.16 22.89 22.27
N MET A 280 -18.46 22.00 21.55
CA MET A 280 -17.33 22.33 20.66
C MET A 280 -17.75 22.64 19.21
N PHE A 281 -19.03 22.90 18.94
CA PHE A 281 -19.55 23.22 17.60
C PHE A 281 -18.78 24.35 16.90
N ALA A 282 -18.40 25.39 17.65
CA ALA A 282 -17.63 26.52 17.12
C ALA A 282 -16.29 26.10 16.49
N PHE A 283 -15.63 25.06 17.01
CA PHE A 283 -14.40 24.51 16.45
C PHE A 283 -14.67 23.70 15.18
N LYS A 284 -15.75 22.89 15.16
CA LYS A 284 -16.13 22.06 14.02
C LYS A 284 -16.43 22.89 12.77
N GLU A 285 -17.07 24.04 12.95
CA GLU A 285 -17.41 24.96 11.86
C GLU A 285 -16.31 26.00 11.55
N HIS A 286 -15.20 26.00 12.29
CA HIS A 286 -14.13 26.96 12.08
C HIS A 286 -13.51 26.81 10.68
N MET A 287 -13.24 27.93 10.00
CA MET A 287 -12.84 27.96 8.58
C MET A 287 -11.61 27.10 8.24
N VAL A 288 -10.67 26.96 9.18
CA VAL A 288 -9.45 26.15 8.99
C VAL A 288 -9.57 24.70 9.47
N ILE A 289 -10.60 24.36 10.26
CA ILE A 289 -10.84 23.01 10.79
C ILE A 289 -11.82 22.25 9.90
N LYS A 290 -12.87 22.93 9.41
CA LYS A 290 -13.88 22.34 8.54
C LYS A 290 -13.30 21.65 7.29
N PRO A 291 -12.28 22.19 6.60
CA PRO A 291 -11.62 21.48 5.50
C PRO A 291 -10.99 20.16 5.95
N LEU A 292 -10.37 20.12 7.13
CA LEU A 292 -9.80 18.89 7.69
C LEU A 292 -10.91 17.85 7.95
N MET A 293 -12.03 18.28 8.54
CA MET A 293 -13.18 17.40 8.79
C MET A 293 -13.73 16.81 7.48
N ASN A 294 -13.90 17.64 6.45
CA ASN A 294 -14.39 17.20 5.13
C ASN A 294 -13.44 16.22 4.45
N CYS A 295 -12.12 16.48 4.50
CA CYS A 295 -11.12 15.56 3.96
C CYS A 295 -11.17 14.20 4.68
N ALA A 296 -11.29 14.22 6.01
CA ALA A 296 -11.36 13.00 6.80
C ALA A 296 -12.63 12.18 6.51
N SER A 297 -13.80 12.84 6.37
CA SER A 297 -15.06 12.15 6.08
C SER A 297 -15.15 11.57 4.68
N CYS A 298 -14.36 12.09 3.74
CA CYS A 298 -14.31 11.62 2.36
C CYS A 298 -13.11 10.71 2.08
N TYR A 299 -12.34 10.36 3.12
CA TYR A 299 -11.15 9.53 2.94
C TYR A 299 -11.51 8.17 2.35
N ARG A 300 -10.69 7.72 1.40
CA ARG A 300 -10.71 6.37 0.85
C ARG A 300 -9.32 5.79 0.88
N SER A 301 -9.21 4.51 1.23
CA SER A 301 -7.91 3.84 1.28
C SER A 301 -7.16 3.99 -0.04
N ARG A 302 -5.89 4.37 0.05
CA ARG A 302 -4.95 4.55 -1.06
C ARG A 302 -3.97 3.39 -1.17
N PHE A 303 -3.71 2.66 -0.08
CA PHE A 303 -2.69 1.60 0.01
C PHE A 303 -3.27 0.19 0.12
N HIS A 304 -4.59 0.03 0.25
CA HIS A 304 -5.24 -1.27 0.17
C HIS A 304 -5.04 -1.91 -1.24
N PRO A 305 -4.90 -3.25 -1.35
CA PRO A 305 -4.73 -3.92 -2.65
C PRO A 305 -5.82 -3.63 -3.69
N ILE A 306 -7.06 -3.35 -3.28
CA ILE A 306 -8.15 -2.91 -4.18
C ILE A 306 -7.78 -1.56 -4.82
N SER A 307 -7.41 -0.58 -4.01
CA SER A 307 -7.07 0.77 -4.46
C SER A 307 -5.81 0.76 -5.33
N GLN A 308 -4.82 -0.05 -4.96
CA GLN A 308 -3.63 -0.26 -5.77
C GLN A 308 -3.94 -0.91 -7.12
N LEU A 309 -4.86 -1.88 -7.17
CA LEU A 309 -5.31 -2.47 -8.43
C LEU A 309 -6.00 -1.45 -9.34
N LYS A 310 -6.88 -0.59 -8.79
CA LYS A 310 -7.52 0.50 -9.54
C LYS A 310 -6.47 1.41 -10.18
N LYS A 311 -5.47 1.85 -9.41
CA LYS A 311 -4.34 2.65 -9.90
C LYS A 311 -3.57 1.93 -11.02
N GLN A 312 -3.24 0.65 -10.83
CA GLN A 312 -2.53 -0.16 -11.82
C GLN A 312 -3.31 -0.27 -13.14
N VAL A 313 -4.62 -0.52 -13.05
CA VAL A 313 -5.49 -0.58 -14.23
C VAL A 313 -5.49 0.75 -14.97
N LEU A 314 -5.75 1.87 -14.28
CA LEU A 314 -5.78 3.19 -14.91
C LEU A 314 -4.42 3.59 -15.52
N GLY A 315 -3.31 3.28 -14.84
CA GLY A 315 -1.97 3.50 -15.37
C GLY A 315 -1.68 2.66 -16.62
N CYS A 316 -2.10 1.39 -16.63
CA CYS A 316 -2.00 0.53 -17.80
C CYS A 316 -2.87 1.01 -18.97
N THR A 317 -4.10 1.47 -18.71
CA THR A 317 -4.98 2.05 -19.73
C THR A 317 -4.32 3.25 -20.40
N LYS A 318 -3.78 4.19 -19.62
CA LYS A 318 -3.04 5.35 -20.13
C LYS A 318 -1.85 4.94 -21.00
N SER A 319 -1.08 3.94 -20.57
CA SER A 319 0.06 3.42 -21.36
C SER A 319 -0.39 2.83 -22.70
N ILE A 320 -1.46 2.02 -22.72
CA ILE A 320 -1.99 1.43 -23.96
C ILE A 320 -2.64 2.49 -24.87
N HIS A 321 -3.16 3.59 -24.31
CA HIS A 321 -3.72 4.70 -25.08
C HIS A 321 -2.69 5.33 -26.04
N LEU A 322 -1.40 5.27 -25.72
CA LEU A 322 -0.32 5.80 -26.56
C LEU A 322 -0.03 4.96 -27.81
N TRP A 323 -0.53 3.72 -27.89
CA TRP A 323 -0.17 2.79 -28.97
C TRP A 323 -0.53 3.26 -30.38
N PRO A 324 -1.71 3.86 -30.64
CA PRO A 324 -2.05 4.41 -31.96
C PRO A 324 -1.14 5.57 -32.40
N GLU A 325 -0.50 6.25 -31.45
CA GLU A 325 0.41 7.39 -31.71
C GLU A 325 1.87 6.94 -31.87
N LEU A 326 2.15 5.64 -31.74
CA LEU A 326 3.50 5.11 -31.88
C LEU A 326 4.03 5.36 -33.30
N PRO A 327 5.34 5.66 -33.42
CA PRO A 327 5.90 6.02 -34.70
C PRO A 327 5.84 4.83 -35.68
N THR A 328 5.25 5.07 -36.85
CA THR A 328 5.10 4.09 -37.93
C THR A 328 5.96 4.43 -39.13
N VAL A 329 6.42 3.41 -39.85
CA VAL A 329 7.17 3.58 -41.11
C VAL A 329 6.20 3.99 -42.24
N PRO A 330 6.54 4.97 -43.10
CA PRO A 330 5.71 5.34 -44.25
C PRO A 330 5.42 4.16 -45.18
N GLU A 331 4.19 4.09 -45.71
CA GLU A 331 3.70 2.95 -46.51
C GLU A 331 4.56 2.66 -47.75
N GLU A 332 5.15 3.69 -48.35
CA GLU A 332 6.08 3.60 -49.49
C GLU A 332 7.31 2.72 -49.19
N HIS A 333 7.76 2.71 -47.93
CA HIS A 333 8.89 1.92 -47.46
C HIS A 333 8.50 0.51 -46.99
N VAL A 334 7.19 0.23 -46.88
CA VAL A 334 6.63 -1.08 -46.47
C VAL A 334 6.36 -1.95 -47.70
N GLN A 335 5.90 -1.37 -48.81
CA GLN A 335 5.61 -2.08 -50.06
C GLN A 335 6.82 -2.77 -50.70
N THR A 336 8.04 -2.35 -50.37
CA THR A 336 9.29 -3.02 -50.79
C THR A 336 9.57 -4.33 -50.04
N VAL A 337 8.81 -4.64 -48.99
CA VAL A 337 8.95 -5.85 -48.17
C VAL A 337 7.80 -6.82 -48.46
N LYS A 338 8.03 -7.80 -49.35
CA LYS A 338 7.03 -8.84 -49.71
C LYS A 338 6.66 -9.71 -48.49
N GLY A 339 5.36 -9.97 -48.27
CA GLY A 339 4.88 -11.05 -47.39
C GLY A 339 4.05 -10.67 -46.15
N LEU A 340 3.42 -9.48 -46.10
CA LEU A 340 2.52 -9.08 -45.01
C LEU A 340 1.05 -9.23 -45.41
N GLU A 341 0.54 -10.46 -45.47
CA GLU A 341 -0.90 -10.76 -45.56
C GLU A 341 -1.49 -10.85 -44.14
N GLY A 342 -1.67 -9.71 -43.45
CA GLY A 342 -1.94 -9.67 -41.99
C GLY A 342 -3.33 -9.19 -41.54
N ASN A 343 -4.19 -8.69 -42.44
CA ASN A 343 -5.42 -8.02 -42.03
C ASN A 343 -6.59 -8.98 -41.69
N ALA A 344 -6.61 -10.19 -42.24
CA ALA A 344 -7.69 -11.15 -41.99
C ALA A 344 -7.69 -11.69 -40.54
N GLU A 345 -6.51 -11.94 -39.98
CA GLU A 345 -6.35 -12.40 -38.59
C GLU A 345 -6.77 -11.32 -37.60
N VAL A 346 -6.38 -10.07 -37.84
CA VAL A 346 -6.75 -8.91 -37.03
C VAL A 346 -8.28 -8.76 -36.97
N ASN A 347 -8.96 -8.85 -38.11
CA ASN A 347 -10.43 -8.80 -38.17
C ASN A 347 -11.08 -9.94 -37.38
N THR A 348 -10.51 -11.14 -37.41
CA THR A 348 -11.00 -12.28 -36.63
C THR A 348 -10.90 -12.02 -35.13
N PHE A 349 -9.79 -11.45 -34.67
CA PHE A 349 -9.62 -11.07 -33.26
C PHE A 349 -10.59 -9.99 -32.84
N ILE A 350 -10.74 -8.94 -33.65
CA ILE A 350 -11.69 -7.85 -33.39
C ILE A 350 -13.09 -8.42 -33.25
N PHE A 351 -13.53 -9.30 -34.14
CA PHE A 351 -14.85 -9.95 -34.05
C PHE A 351 -15.04 -10.75 -32.75
N MET A 352 -14.06 -11.56 -32.36
CA MET A 352 -14.13 -12.30 -31.09
C MET A 352 -14.19 -11.38 -29.87
N ILE A 353 -13.46 -10.26 -29.90
CA ILE A 353 -13.46 -9.26 -28.82
C ILE A 353 -14.83 -8.59 -28.75
N SER A 354 -15.38 -8.15 -29.89
CA SER A 354 -16.72 -7.56 -29.95
C SER A 354 -17.77 -8.51 -29.38
N GLU A 355 -17.71 -9.80 -29.73
CA GLU A 355 -18.64 -10.79 -29.20
C GLU A 355 -18.54 -10.94 -27.68
N ILE A 356 -17.31 -11.01 -27.14
CA ILE A 356 -17.10 -11.06 -25.69
C ILE A 356 -17.64 -9.78 -25.04
N ILE A 357 -17.33 -8.60 -25.57
CA ILE A 357 -17.82 -7.32 -25.03
C ILE A 357 -19.35 -7.28 -25.02
N SER A 358 -20.01 -7.73 -26.10
CA SER A 358 -21.47 -7.83 -26.13
C SER A 358 -22.05 -8.74 -25.04
N GLN A 359 -21.37 -9.83 -24.69
CA GLN A 359 -21.79 -10.67 -23.54
C GLN A 359 -21.62 -9.95 -22.20
N LEU A 360 -20.64 -9.05 -22.09
CA LEU A 360 -20.33 -8.30 -20.87
C LEU A 360 -21.19 -7.04 -20.69
N GLN A 361 -21.75 -6.49 -21.77
CA GLN A 361 -22.53 -5.24 -21.76
C GLN A 361 -23.67 -5.23 -20.72
N GLN A 362 -24.34 -6.36 -20.51
CA GLN A 362 -25.42 -6.48 -19.51
C GLN A 362 -24.97 -6.23 -18.06
N TYR A 363 -23.67 -6.27 -17.79
CA TYR A 363 -23.07 -6.06 -16.47
C TYR A 363 -22.38 -4.69 -16.34
N MET A 364 -22.43 -3.86 -17.39
CA MET A 364 -21.85 -2.52 -17.39
C MET A 364 -22.87 -1.49 -16.91
N PRO A 365 -22.43 -0.33 -16.39
CA PRO A 365 -23.32 0.79 -16.07
C PRO A 365 -24.13 1.23 -17.30
N GLN A 366 -25.43 1.46 -17.12
CA GLN A 366 -26.36 1.80 -18.20
C GLN A 366 -25.94 3.06 -18.99
N ASN A 367 -25.24 3.99 -18.34
CA ASN A 367 -24.77 5.25 -18.92
C ASN A 367 -23.66 5.09 -19.98
N CYS A 368 -23.00 3.92 -20.04
CA CYS A 368 -21.93 3.62 -20.98
C CYS A 368 -22.36 2.73 -22.16
N CYS A 369 -23.63 2.33 -22.21
CA CYS A 369 -24.16 1.42 -23.24
C CYS A 369 -24.75 2.21 -24.43
N SER A 370 -23.94 3.01 -25.14
CA SER A 370 -24.34 3.59 -26.43
C SER A 370 -23.92 2.66 -27.58
N SER A 371 -24.73 2.58 -28.64
CA SER A 371 -24.63 1.64 -29.77
C SER A 371 -23.46 1.86 -30.75
N ASP A 372 -22.45 2.63 -30.37
CA ASP A 372 -21.28 2.91 -31.21
C ASP A 372 -20.12 1.94 -30.88
N ASP A 373 -19.31 1.65 -31.89
CA ASP A 373 -18.22 0.65 -31.92
C ASP A 373 -17.72 0.17 -30.52
N PRO A 374 -18.12 -1.03 -30.06
CA PRO A 374 -17.77 -1.55 -28.74
C PRO A 374 -16.26 -1.78 -28.56
N VAL A 375 -15.46 -1.70 -29.62
CA VAL A 375 -13.99 -1.83 -29.60
C VAL A 375 -13.31 -0.45 -29.50
N SER A 376 -14.09 0.64 -29.46
CA SER A 376 -13.58 2.00 -29.34
C SER A 376 -12.71 2.17 -28.09
N SER A 377 -11.51 2.70 -28.32
CA SER A 377 -10.52 3.01 -27.28
C SER A 377 -11.09 3.93 -26.20
N VAL A 378 -11.83 4.95 -26.64
CA VAL A 378 -12.35 6.04 -25.81
C VAL A 378 -13.49 5.55 -24.92
N LEU A 379 -14.40 4.72 -25.46
CA LEU A 379 -15.50 4.17 -24.68
C LEU A 379 -15.00 3.22 -23.60
N THR A 380 -14.03 2.36 -23.94
CA THR A 380 -13.44 1.42 -22.97
C THR A 380 -12.72 2.15 -21.83
N GLU A 381 -12.01 3.24 -22.13
CA GLU A 381 -11.32 4.04 -21.13
C GLU A 381 -12.28 4.76 -20.18
N ARG A 382 -13.33 5.39 -20.71
CA ARG A 382 -14.38 6.03 -19.88
C ARG A 382 -15.03 5.03 -18.94
N LEU A 383 -15.38 3.85 -19.45
CA LEU A 383 -15.97 2.78 -18.66
C LEU A 383 -15.03 2.30 -17.54
N LEU A 384 -13.73 2.16 -17.83
CA LEU A 384 -12.73 1.77 -16.83
C LEU A 384 -12.61 2.80 -15.71
N ILE A 385 -12.68 4.10 -16.04
CA ILE A 385 -12.67 5.19 -15.06
C ILE A 385 -13.92 5.10 -14.17
N GLU A 386 -15.11 5.03 -14.76
CA GLU A 386 -16.38 4.95 -14.02
C GLU A 386 -16.44 3.73 -13.09
N LEU A 387 -16.02 2.55 -13.58
CA LEU A 387 -15.96 1.34 -12.77
C LEU A 387 -14.91 1.44 -11.66
N CYS A 388 -13.76 2.07 -11.91
CA CYS A 388 -12.75 2.30 -10.86
C CYS A 388 -13.22 3.28 -9.78
N ASP A 389 -14.11 4.21 -10.09
CA ASP A 389 -14.65 5.17 -9.12
C ASP A 389 -15.69 4.54 -8.16
N THR A 390 -16.22 3.38 -8.52
CA THR A 390 -17.19 2.62 -7.70
C THR A 390 -16.60 2.31 -6.32
N HIS A 391 -17.37 2.60 -5.26
CA HIS A 391 -16.94 2.29 -3.89
C HIS A 391 -16.91 0.78 -3.67
N ILE A 392 -15.81 0.28 -3.09
CA ILE A 392 -15.64 -1.14 -2.74
C ILE A 392 -15.08 -1.18 -1.33
N CYS A 393 -15.83 -1.79 -0.42
CA CYS A 393 -15.42 -1.88 0.99
C CYS A 393 -14.06 -2.59 1.10
N THR A 394 -13.11 -1.96 1.79
CA THR A 394 -11.75 -2.50 1.98
C THR A 394 -11.55 -3.12 3.36
N LEU A 395 -12.33 -2.65 4.34
CA LEU A 395 -12.20 -3.04 5.74
C LEU A 395 -12.49 -4.52 5.94
N TYR A 396 -11.61 -5.18 6.69
CA TYR A 396 -11.72 -6.60 7.06
C TYR A 396 -11.91 -7.54 5.85
N SER A 397 -11.27 -7.20 4.72
CA SER A 397 -11.34 -7.97 3.48
C SER A 397 -11.03 -9.47 3.72
N PRO A 398 -11.95 -10.38 3.38
CA PRO A 398 -11.75 -11.82 3.59
C PRO A 398 -10.56 -12.37 2.79
N ARG A 399 -9.94 -13.45 3.30
CA ARG A 399 -8.82 -14.11 2.63
C ARG A 399 -9.09 -14.47 1.16
N PRO A 400 -10.25 -15.04 0.77
CA PRO A 400 -10.54 -15.32 -0.65
C PRO A 400 -10.49 -14.08 -1.54
N VAL A 401 -10.91 -12.92 -1.03
CA VAL A 401 -10.83 -11.62 -1.75
C VAL A 401 -9.37 -11.25 -1.96
N LEU A 402 -8.54 -11.30 -0.91
CA LEU A 402 -7.11 -10.99 -1.02
C LEU A 402 -6.37 -11.92 -1.99
N GLU A 403 -6.71 -13.22 -1.99
CA GLU A 403 -6.12 -14.20 -2.92
C GLU A 403 -6.47 -13.88 -4.39
N VAL A 404 -7.70 -13.47 -4.68
CA VAL A 404 -8.12 -13.03 -6.01
C VAL A 404 -7.38 -11.75 -6.41
N LEU A 405 -7.32 -10.76 -5.51
CA LEU A 405 -6.64 -9.49 -5.75
C LEU A 405 -5.15 -9.68 -6.09
N VAL A 406 -4.46 -10.61 -5.43
CA VAL A 406 -3.06 -10.95 -5.76
C VAL A 406 -2.94 -11.39 -7.21
N VAL A 407 -3.85 -12.23 -7.71
CA VAL A 407 -3.80 -12.70 -9.10
C VAL A 407 -4.14 -11.57 -10.07
N LEU A 408 -5.21 -10.80 -9.81
CA LEU A 408 -5.62 -9.68 -10.66
C LEU A 408 -4.54 -8.60 -10.77
N ARG A 409 -3.88 -8.26 -9.66
CA ARG A 409 -2.74 -7.33 -9.65
C ARG A 409 -1.59 -7.83 -10.50
N LYS A 410 -1.22 -9.10 -10.38
CA LYS A 410 -0.19 -9.70 -11.24
C LYS A 410 -0.56 -9.61 -12.72
N ILE A 411 -1.81 -9.92 -13.08
CA ILE A 411 -2.27 -9.79 -14.48
C ILE A 411 -2.09 -8.35 -14.97
N SER A 412 -2.56 -7.36 -14.19
CA SER A 412 -2.45 -5.94 -14.51
C SER A 412 -1.00 -5.48 -14.67
N THR A 413 -0.10 -5.90 -13.76
CA THR A 413 1.34 -5.62 -13.86
C THR A 413 1.95 -6.19 -15.13
N GLN A 414 1.62 -7.43 -15.51
CA GLN A 414 2.11 -8.03 -16.75
C GLN A 414 1.56 -7.29 -17.98
N CYS A 415 0.29 -6.88 -17.99
CA CYS A 415 -0.27 -6.05 -19.06
C CYS A 415 0.48 -4.72 -19.22
N HIS A 416 0.78 -4.05 -18.10
CA HIS A 416 1.54 -2.80 -18.12
C HIS A 416 2.95 -3.01 -18.67
N GLN A 417 3.64 -4.08 -18.23
CA GLN A 417 4.98 -4.42 -18.72
C GLN A 417 5.00 -4.73 -20.22
N VAL A 418 3.98 -5.41 -20.76
CA VAL A 418 3.83 -5.59 -22.22
C VAL A 418 3.74 -4.23 -22.92
N SER A 419 2.95 -3.29 -22.36
CA SER A 419 2.83 -1.94 -22.90
C SER A 419 4.15 -1.19 -22.93
N GLU A 420 4.90 -1.18 -21.83
CA GLU A 420 6.22 -0.55 -21.78
C GLU A 420 7.20 -1.16 -22.79
N GLN A 421 7.23 -2.50 -22.91
CA GLN A 421 8.08 -3.18 -23.89
C GLN A 421 7.71 -2.84 -25.33
N VAL A 422 6.41 -2.76 -25.64
CA VAL A 422 5.91 -2.40 -26.96
C VAL A 422 6.29 -0.97 -27.31
N ILE A 423 6.05 -0.01 -26.41
CA ILE A 423 6.40 1.41 -26.60
C ILE A 423 7.91 1.56 -26.82
N ALA A 424 8.72 1.03 -25.91
CA ALA A 424 10.19 1.12 -26.01
C ALA A 424 10.73 0.46 -27.28
N SER A 425 10.17 -0.70 -27.66
CA SER A 425 10.55 -1.40 -28.89
C SER A 425 10.15 -0.63 -30.14
N ALA A 426 8.94 -0.05 -30.18
CA ALA A 426 8.47 0.74 -31.31
C ALA A 426 9.36 1.95 -31.56
N GLU A 427 9.65 2.73 -30.51
CA GLU A 427 10.51 3.92 -30.61
C GLU A 427 11.94 3.58 -31.03
N LEU A 428 12.53 2.55 -30.41
CA LEU A 428 13.91 2.14 -30.71
C LEU A 428 14.03 1.63 -32.15
N ARG A 429 13.10 0.75 -32.57
CA ARG A 429 13.13 0.18 -33.92
C ARG A 429 12.84 1.23 -34.98
N TYR A 430 11.93 2.17 -34.72
CA TYR A 430 11.69 3.30 -35.61
C TYR A 430 12.96 4.15 -35.82
N LYS A 431 13.62 4.56 -34.73
CA LYS A 431 14.90 5.32 -34.81
C LYS A 431 15.96 4.55 -35.60
N GLN A 432 16.10 3.25 -35.35
CA GLN A 432 17.05 2.39 -36.09
C GLN A 432 16.69 2.26 -37.58
N TRP A 433 15.40 2.20 -37.90
CA TRP A 433 14.90 2.17 -39.27
C TRP A 433 15.27 3.46 -40.03
N MET A 434 14.96 4.62 -39.44
CA MET A 434 15.25 5.93 -40.03
C MET A 434 16.75 6.15 -40.24
N ASN A 435 17.56 5.71 -39.29
CA ASN A 435 19.03 5.77 -39.38
C ASN A 435 19.63 4.69 -40.32
N LYS A 436 18.82 3.88 -40.99
CA LYS A 436 19.23 2.78 -41.89
C LYS A 436 20.13 1.73 -41.23
N THR A 437 20.06 1.61 -39.90
CA THR A 437 20.88 0.67 -39.10
C THR A 437 20.22 -0.70 -38.90
N LEU A 438 18.92 -0.83 -39.20
CA LEU A 438 18.23 -2.13 -39.16
C LEU A 438 18.60 -3.04 -40.32
N ARG A 439 19.01 -4.28 -39.98
CA ARG A 439 19.18 -5.38 -40.94
C ARG A 439 17.82 -5.88 -41.45
N SER A 440 17.79 -6.46 -42.65
CA SER A 440 16.56 -6.94 -43.31
C SER A 440 15.66 -7.81 -42.41
N ARG A 441 16.24 -8.78 -41.67
CA ARG A 441 15.46 -9.62 -40.73
C ARG A 441 14.82 -8.81 -39.60
N GLN A 442 15.52 -7.81 -39.08
CA GLN A 442 15.00 -6.95 -38.01
C GLN A 442 13.91 -6.00 -38.52
N ARG A 443 13.97 -5.60 -39.79
CA ARG A 443 12.91 -4.85 -40.48
C ARG A 443 11.62 -5.65 -40.57
N HIS A 444 11.70 -6.91 -41.00
CA HIS A 444 10.54 -7.81 -41.05
C HIS A 444 9.92 -8.02 -39.67
N ASN A 445 10.75 -8.26 -38.64
CA ASN A 445 10.26 -8.42 -37.27
C ASN A 445 9.57 -7.15 -36.73
N TYR A 446 10.08 -5.97 -37.08
CA TYR A 446 9.45 -4.72 -36.68
C TYR A 446 8.08 -4.53 -37.35
N LEU A 447 7.93 -4.86 -38.64
CA LEU A 447 6.64 -4.83 -39.32
C LEU A 447 5.64 -5.85 -38.73
N ARG A 448 6.11 -7.05 -38.35
CA ARG A 448 5.28 -8.04 -37.63
C ARG A 448 4.79 -7.48 -36.29
N MET A 449 5.66 -6.85 -35.52
CA MET A 449 5.28 -6.17 -34.28
C MET A 449 4.19 -5.12 -34.52
N LEU A 450 4.37 -4.22 -35.49
CA LEU A 450 3.38 -3.20 -35.84
C LEU A 450 2.02 -3.82 -36.22
N ASN A 451 2.03 -4.96 -36.90
CA ASN A 451 0.79 -5.70 -37.18
C ASN A 451 0.19 -6.32 -35.91
N SER A 452 1.00 -6.89 -35.02
CA SER A 452 0.53 -7.49 -33.77
C SER A 452 -0.10 -6.48 -32.82
N ILE A 453 0.44 -5.26 -32.76
CA ILE A 453 -0.09 -4.15 -31.95
C ILE A 453 -1.57 -3.88 -32.24
N LYS A 454 -2.01 -4.02 -33.51
CA LYS A 454 -3.39 -3.76 -33.93
C LYS A 454 -4.42 -4.64 -33.23
N PHE A 455 -4.09 -5.91 -32.95
CA PHE A 455 -4.99 -6.81 -32.21
C PHE A 455 -4.65 -6.86 -30.71
N LEU A 456 -3.37 -6.69 -30.32
CA LEU A 456 -2.96 -6.76 -28.92
C LEU A 456 -3.52 -5.61 -28.08
N SER A 457 -3.60 -4.39 -28.63
CA SER A 457 -4.17 -3.25 -27.88
C SER A 457 -5.63 -3.51 -27.46
N PRO A 458 -6.56 -3.88 -28.37
CA PRO A 458 -7.91 -4.29 -28.00
C PRO A 458 -7.97 -5.46 -27.00
N VAL A 459 -7.09 -6.46 -27.14
CA VAL A 459 -7.07 -7.61 -26.21
C VAL A 459 -6.63 -7.21 -24.80
N LEU A 460 -5.59 -6.39 -24.68
CA LEU A 460 -5.14 -5.91 -23.37
C LEU A 460 -6.22 -5.04 -22.72
N ARG A 461 -6.91 -4.19 -23.49
CA ARG A 461 -8.05 -3.41 -22.99
C ARG A 461 -9.21 -4.29 -22.52
N LEU A 462 -9.54 -5.35 -23.25
CA LEU A 462 -10.52 -6.34 -22.81
C LEU A 462 -10.11 -6.99 -21.49
N ILE A 463 -8.83 -7.34 -21.33
CA ILE A 463 -8.33 -7.91 -20.06
C ILE A 463 -8.45 -6.90 -18.92
N LEU A 464 -8.08 -5.63 -19.13
CA LEU A 464 -8.25 -4.58 -18.12
C LEU A 464 -9.71 -4.38 -17.75
N LEU A 465 -10.62 -4.42 -18.72
CA LEU A 465 -12.06 -4.36 -18.48
C LEU A 465 -12.56 -5.53 -17.64
N LEU A 466 -12.13 -6.76 -17.96
CA LEU A 466 -12.44 -7.94 -17.18
C LEU A 466 -11.90 -7.82 -15.74
N ILE A 467 -10.67 -7.36 -15.55
CA ILE A 467 -10.10 -7.12 -14.22
C ILE A 467 -10.98 -6.18 -13.42
N THR A 468 -11.42 -5.07 -14.01
CA THR A 468 -12.22 -4.06 -13.30
C THR A 468 -13.63 -4.55 -12.97
N LEU A 469 -14.29 -5.27 -13.90
CA LEU A 469 -15.61 -5.86 -13.64
C LEU A 469 -15.54 -6.91 -12.53
N GLU A 470 -14.50 -7.73 -12.53
CA GLU A 470 -14.26 -8.70 -11.45
C GLU A 470 -13.90 -8.03 -10.13
N LEU A 471 -13.17 -6.91 -10.17
CA LEU A 471 -12.81 -6.11 -8.99
C LEU A 471 -14.04 -5.51 -8.31
N VAL A 472 -14.94 -4.87 -9.07
CA VAL A 472 -16.18 -4.29 -8.52
C VAL A 472 -17.04 -5.36 -7.84
N ASN A 473 -16.96 -6.60 -8.31
CA ASN A 473 -17.70 -7.74 -7.79
C ASN A 473 -16.87 -8.66 -6.88
N VAL A 474 -15.69 -8.23 -6.44
CA VAL A 474 -14.69 -9.12 -5.80
C VAL A 474 -15.24 -9.84 -4.57
N HIS A 475 -16.09 -9.17 -3.78
CA HIS A 475 -16.68 -9.72 -2.56
C HIS A 475 -17.66 -10.87 -2.82
N LEU A 476 -18.20 -11.01 -4.04
CA LEU A 476 -19.04 -12.15 -4.41
C LEU A 476 -18.26 -13.47 -4.45
N VAL A 477 -16.93 -13.43 -4.41
CA VAL A 477 -16.10 -14.63 -4.30
C VAL A 477 -16.44 -15.45 -3.05
N CYS A 478 -16.84 -14.78 -1.97
CA CYS A 478 -17.23 -15.41 -0.71
C CYS A 478 -18.52 -16.23 -0.84
N LYS A 479 -19.32 -16.02 -1.89
CA LYS A 479 -20.55 -16.79 -2.16
C LYS A 479 -20.29 -18.04 -3.01
N LYS A 480 -19.09 -18.23 -3.56
CA LYS A 480 -18.77 -19.42 -4.37
C LYS A 480 -18.54 -20.64 -3.47
N ASN A 481 -19.05 -21.79 -3.90
CA ASN A 481 -18.64 -23.06 -3.31
C ASN A 481 -17.17 -23.37 -3.68
N LEU A 482 -16.57 -24.34 -2.98
CA LEU A 482 -15.16 -24.68 -3.15
C LEU A 482 -14.79 -25.07 -4.59
N PHE A 483 -15.68 -25.79 -5.29
CA PHE A 483 -15.44 -26.21 -6.66
C PHE A 483 -15.41 -25.03 -7.64
N ASP A 484 -16.43 -24.17 -7.59
CA ASP A 484 -16.53 -22.98 -8.45
C ASP A 484 -15.42 -21.98 -8.14
N TYR A 485 -15.04 -21.83 -6.87
CA TYR A 485 -13.90 -21.01 -6.46
C TYR A 485 -12.59 -21.51 -7.08
N GLN A 486 -12.34 -22.82 -7.05
CA GLN A 486 -11.15 -23.41 -7.67
C GLN A 486 -11.14 -23.27 -9.20
N GLN A 487 -12.30 -23.45 -9.85
CA GLN A 487 -12.41 -23.26 -11.31
C GLN A 487 -12.17 -21.79 -11.69
N TYR A 488 -12.73 -20.86 -10.91
CA TYR A 488 -12.52 -19.43 -11.07
C TYR A 488 -11.04 -19.04 -10.93
N LEU A 489 -10.36 -19.49 -9.87
CA LEU A 489 -8.92 -19.24 -9.70
C LEU A 489 -8.08 -19.87 -10.80
N LYS A 490 -8.43 -21.08 -11.28
CA LYS A 490 -7.76 -21.71 -12.43
C LYS A 490 -7.91 -20.86 -13.69
N PHE A 491 -9.07 -20.27 -13.91
CA PHE A 491 -9.29 -19.34 -15.01
C PHE A 491 -8.39 -18.11 -14.87
N LEU A 492 -8.41 -17.41 -13.74
CA LEU A 492 -7.57 -16.22 -13.52
C LEU A 492 -6.08 -16.55 -13.71
N LYS A 493 -5.60 -17.68 -13.17
CA LYS A 493 -4.23 -18.16 -13.38
C LYS A 493 -3.92 -18.44 -14.84
N SER A 494 -4.90 -18.86 -15.64
CA SER A 494 -4.71 -19.05 -17.09
C SER A 494 -4.58 -17.73 -17.85
N VAL A 495 -5.27 -16.67 -17.41
CA VAL A 495 -5.10 -15.31 -17.93
C VAL A 495 -3.74 -14.74 -17.51
N LEU A 496 -3.33 -14.98 -16.26
CA LEU A 496 -1.99 -14.61 -15.79
C LEU A 496 -0.90 -15.30 -16.60
N GLN A 497 -1.00 -16.61 -16.81
CA GLN A 497 -0.04 -17.35 -17.63
C GLN A 497 0.03 -16.80 -19.06
N TYR A 498 -1.10 -16.37 -19.62
CA TYR A 498 -1.14 -15.71 -20.91
C TYR A 498 -0.36 -14.40 -20.91
N THR A 499 -0.58 -13.52 -19.93
CA THR A 499 0.10 -12.22 -19.85
C THR A 499 1.59 -12.36 -19.54
N GLU A 500 2.01 -13.32 -18.70
CA GLU A 500 3.43 -13.66 -18.47
C GLU A 500 4.12 -14.16 -19.75
N ASN A 501 3.43 -14.97 -20.55
CA ASN A 501 3.94 -15.42 -21.84
C ASN A 501 4.04 -14.25 -22.83
N LEU A 502 3.08 -13.33 -22.84
CA LEU A 502 3.17 -12.12 -23.65
C LEU A 502 4.40 -11.30 -23.28
N VAL A 503 4.65 -11.03 -21.99
CA VAL A 503 5.86 -10.32 -21.53
C VAL A 503 7.14 -10.98 -22.03
N THR A 504 7.17 -12.32 -22.05
CA THR A 504 8.31 -13.06 -22.59
C THR A 504 8.44 -12.88 -24.11
N TYR A 505 7.33 -12.83 -24.84
CA TYR A 505 7.30 -12.80 -26.30
C TYR A 505 7.54 -11.39 -26.87
N THR A 506 7.04 -10.36 -26.18
CA THR A 506 7.23 -8.95 -26.51
C THR A 506 8.58 -8.41 -26.05
N ASN A 507 9.36 -9.19 -25.30
CA ASN A 507 10.70 -8.82 -24.90
C ASN A 507 11.59 -8.54 -26.15
N PRO A 508 12.34 -7.41 -26.18
CA PRO A 508 13.18 -7.02 -27.30
C PRO A 508 14.28 -8.02 -27.71
N GLU A 509 14.61 -8.98 -26.84
CA GLU A 509 15.55 -10.06 -27.12
C GLU A 509 14.88 -11.26 -27.81
N LYS A 510 13.64 -11.59 -27.41
CA LYS A 510 12.90 -12.76 -27.92
C LYS A 510 12.17 -12.45 -29.23
N ASN A 511 11.45 -11.33 -29.32
CA ASN A 511 10.68 -10.88 -30.49
C ASN A 511 9.80 -11.97 -31.15
N LYS A 512 8.99 -12.67 -30.35
CA LYS A 512 8.16 -13.80 -30.80
C LYS A 512 6.75 -13.36 -31.20
N TRP A 513 6.67 -12.50 -32.22
CA TRP A 513 5.41 -11.85 -32.63
C TRP A 513 4.44 -12.80 -33.34
N ASP A 514 4.94 -13.80 -34.06
CA ASP A 514 4.10 -14.80 -34.74
C ASP A 514 3.46 -15.76 -33.73
N GLU A 515 4.23 -16.19 -32.72
CA GLU A 515 3.72 -17.05 -31.65
C GLU A 515 2.67 -16.35 -30.78
N THR A 516 2.71 -15.02 -30.71
CA THR A 516 1.71 -14.21 -30.02
C THR A 516 0.31 -14.37 -30.62
N VAL A 517 0.19 -14.51 -31.95
CA VAL A 517 -1.11 -14.72 -32.63
C VAL A 517 -1.81 -15.98 -32.11
N ALA A 518 -1.11 -17.11 -32.14
CA ALA A 518 -1.67 -18.39 -31.68
C ALA A 518 -1.95 -18.39 -30.17
N LEU A 519 -1.12 -17.71 -29.39
CA LEU A 519 -1.28 -17.55 -27.95
C LEU A 519 -2.53 -16.71 -27.62
N THR A 520 -2.73 -15.59 -28.30
CA THR A 520 -3.88 -14.68 -28.14
C THR A 520 -5.20 -15.36 -28.52
N ASN A 521 -5.22 -16.13 -29.62
CA ASN A 521 -6.41 -16.89 -30.02
C ASN A 521 -6.84 -17.87 -28.93
N LYS A 522 -5.89 -18.65 -28.38
CA LYS A 522 -6.18 -19.58 -27.28
C LYS A 522 -6.71 -18.88 -26.03
N ALA A 523 -6.22 -17.67 -25.73
CA ALA A 523 -6.67 -16.90 -24.58
C ALA A 523 -8.12 -16.40 -24.76
N LEU A 524 -8.44 -15.82 -25.92
CA LEU A 524 -9.79 -15.32 -26.22
C LEU A 524 -10.84 -16.44 -26.21
N ILE A 525 -10.53 -17.60 -26.78
CA ILE A 525 -11.41 -18.78 -26.73
C ILE A 525 -11.68 -19.20 -25.28
N LYS A 526 -10.67 -19.16 -24.41
CA LYS A 526 -10.84 -19.49 -22.99
C LYS A 526 -11.69 -18.46 -22.26
N ILE A 527 -11.46 -17.16 -22.50
CA ILE A 527 -12.25 -16.06 -21.91
C ILE A 527 -13.73 -16.23 -22.28
N ARG A 528 -14.01 -16.41 -23.57
CA ARG A 528 -15.38 -16.66 -24.08
C ARG A 528 -16.02 -17.88 -23.41
N LYS A 529 -15.32 -19.03 -23.41
CA LYS A 529 -15.85 -20.27 -22.81
C LYS A 529 -16.18 -20.13 -21.32
N ILE A 530 -15.42 -19.33 -20.57
CA ILE A 530 -15.67 -19.10 -19.15
C ILE A 530 -16.85 -18.14 -18.96
N SER A 531 -16.97 -17.12 -19.79
CA SER A 531 -18.15 -16.25 -19.86
C SER A 531 -19.43 -17.07 -20.11
N ASP A 532 -19.41 -17.98 -21.08
CA ASP A 532 -20.54 -18.86 -21.40
C ASP A 532 -20.95 -19.77 -20.23
N ARG A 533 -19.97 -20.18 -19.39
CA ARG A 533 -20.18 -21.05 -18.23
C ARG A 533 -20.67 -20.31 -16.98
N LYS A 534 -20.86 -19.00 -17.03
CA LYS A 534 -21.31 -18.18 -15.90
C LYS A 534 -20.42 -18.28 -14.63
N LEU A 535 -19.11 -18.45 -14.81
CA LEU A 535 -18.17 -18.68 -13.71
C LEU A 535 -17.49 -17.40 -13.18
N MET A 536 -17.65 -16.25 -13.83
CA MET A 536 -17.09 -14.97 -13.41
C MET A 536 -17.85 -14.38 -12.22
N LEU A 537 -17.25 -13.46 -11.46
CA LEU A 537 -17.89 -12.85 -10.28
C LEU A 537 -19.02 -11.90 -10.67
N MET A 538 -18.81 -11.11 -11.72
CA MET A 538 -19.84 -10.20 -12.25
C MET A 538 -21.16 -10.90 -12.60
N GLN A 539 -21.11 -12.18 -12.95
CA GLN A 539 -22.27 -12.99 -13.34
C GLN A 539 -23.08 -13.51 -12.15
N LEU A 540 -22.54 -13.39 -10.93
CA LEU A 540 -23.25 -13.67 -9.67
C LEU A 540 -23.97 -12.42 -9.11
N ALA A 541 -23.75 -11.25 -9.72
CA ALA A 541 -24.37 -10.00 -9.29
C ALA A 541 -25.80 -9.83 -9.82
N THR A 542 -26.15 -10.59 -10.87
CA THR A 542 -27.49 -10.74 -11.46
C THR A 542 -28.15 -12.01 -10.96
#